data_AF-A0A2V9L990-F1
#
_entry.id   AF-A0A2V9L990-F1
#
_cell.length_a   1.000
_cell.length_b   1.000
_cell.length_c   1.000
_cell.angle_alpha   90.00
_cell.angle_beta   90.00
_cell.angle_gamma   90.00
#
_symmetry.space_group_name_H-M   'P 1'
#
loop_
_entity.id
_entity.type
_entity.pdbx_description
1 polymer ?
#
loop_
_entity_poly.entity_id
_entity_poly.type
_entity_poly.pdbx_seq_one_letter_code
_entity_poly.pdbx_strand_id
1 'polypeptide(L)'
;MCKEDESLAAKSGGLFETLRAATPNAATIPLAPCHGDFAFHNILFVGRRTVTFDWDLHGLADPARDVARFVVILKRQALHRLGSLDALDGAAGVFLEAY
;
A
#
# COMPACT_ATOMS: atom_id res chain seq x y z
N MET A 1 15.81 29.99 3.72
CA MET A 1 15.55 28.59 4.11
C MET A 1 14.18 28.48 4.79
N CYS A 2 13.09 28.98 4.15
CA CYS A 2 11.74 29.02 4.77
C CYS A 2 10.54 28.83 3.80
N LYS A 3 10.73 28.63 2.49
CA LYS A 3 9.60 28.52 1.53
C LYS A 3 9.12 27.09 1.28
N GLU A 4 9.93 26.08 1.59
CA GLU A 4 9.60 24.67 1.31
C GLU A 4 8.72 24.04 2.41
N ASP A 5 8.93 24.43 3.68
CA ASP A 5 8.19 23.86 4.82
C ASP A 5 6.71 24.31 4.87
N GLU A 6 6.44 25.56 4.49
CA GLU A 6 5.06 26.09 4.38
C GLU A 6 4.26 25.36 3.27
N SER A 7 4.96 24.86 2.24
CA SER A 7 4.36 24.04 1.17
C SER A 7 4.02 22.63 1.64
N LEU A 8 4.89 21.99 2.43
CA LEU A 8 4.65 20.63 2.91
C LEU A 8 3.52 20.56 3.93
N ALA A 9 3.45 21.53 4.85
CA ALA A 9 2.38 21.62 5.84
C ALA A 9 1.00 21.80 5.15
N ALA A 10 0.92 22.69 4.16
CA ALA A 10 -0.30 22.91 3.39
C ALA A 10 -0.72 21.65 2.60
N LYS A 11 0.23 20.99 1.93
CA LYS A 11 -0.03 19.72 1.21
C LYS A 11 -0.50 18.62 2.15
N SER A 12 0.12 18.51 3.32
CA SER A 12 -0.25 17.52 4.34
C SER A 12 -1.66 17.78 4.87
N GLY A 13 -2.01 19.04 5.11
CA GLY A 13 -3.37 19.43 5.50
C GLY A 13 -4.41 19.09 4.43
N GLY A 14 -4.12 19.39 3.15
CA GLY A 14 -5.01 19.02 2.04
C GLY A 14 -5.19 17.51 1.89
N LEU A 15 -4.11 16.74 2.04
CA LEU A 15 -4.17 15.27 2.03
C LEU A 15 -5.01 14.74 3.19
N PHE A 16 -4.81 15.27 4.40
CA PHE A 16 -5.57 14.87 5.58
C PHE A 16 -7.07 15.08 5.39
N GLU A 17 -7.48 16.25 4.87
CA GLU A 17 -8.89 16.54 4.60
C GLU A 17 -9.47 15.62 3.52
N THR A 18 -8.69 15.32 2.48
CA THR A 18 -9.10 14.37 1.44
C THR A 18 -9.31 12.96 2.02
N LEU A 19 -8.37 12.49 2.85
CA LEU A 19 -8.49 11.18 3.51
C LEU A 19 -9.67 11.14 4.47
N ARG A 20 -9.88 12.20 5.25
CA ARG A 20 -11.01 12.34 6.16
C ARG A 20 -12.35 12.27 5.41
N ALA A 21 -12.46 12.93 4.26
CA ALA A 21 -13.65 12.89 3.42
C ALA A 21 -13.85 11.54 2.69
N ALA A 22 -12.76 10.89 2.32
CA ALA A 22 -12.77 9.59 1.63
C ALA A 22 -12.94 8.39 2.58
N THR A 23 -12.79 8.60 3.90
CA THR A 23 -13.04 7.56 4.90
C THR A 23 -14.51 7.19 4.81
N PRO A 24 -14.88 5.97 4.36
CA PRO A 24 -16.27 5.55 4.36
C PRO A 24 -16.79 5.61 5.80
N ASN A 25 -18.11 5.76 5.97
CA ASN A 25 -18.73 5.33 7.22
C ASN A 25 -18.49 3.82 7.28
N ALA A 26 -17.38 3.41 7.90
CA ALA A 26 -16.84 2.08 7.79
C ALA A 26 -17.90 1.13 8.35
N ALA A 27 -18.62 0.45 7.47
CA ALA A 27 -19.24 -0.80 7.82
C ALA A 27 -18.15 -1.60 8.53
N THR A 28 -18.46 -2.17 9.69
CA THR A 28 -17.48 -2.97 10.45
C THR A 28 -17.07 -4.17 9.62
N ILE A 29 -16.00 -4.01 8.83
CA ILE A 29 -15.35 -5.09 8.11
C ILE A 29 -14.72 -5.98 9.19
N PRO A 30 -15.04 -7.29 9.20
CA PRO A 30 -14.41 -8.21 10.13
C PRO A 30 -12.90 -8.16 9.95
N LEU A 31 -12.18 -7.96 11.07
CA LEU A 31 -10.73 -7.99 11.06
C LEU A 31 -10.25 -9.40 10.67
N ALA A 32 -9.23 -9.47 9.83
CA ALA A 32 -8.61 -10.71 9.40
C ALA A 32 -7.12 -10.72 9.75
N PRO A 33 -6.51 -11.92 9.88
CA PRO A 33 -5.05 -12.03 9.94
C PRO A 33 -4.42 -11.39 8.72
N CYS A 34 -3.57 -10.40 8.96
CA CYS A 34 -2.78 -9.69 7.97
C CYS A 34 -1.29 -9.89 8.29
N HIS A 35 -0.46 -9.81 7.26
CA HIS A 35 1.00 -9.85 7.33
C HIS A 35 1.58 -8.58 7.94
N GLY A 36 0.95 -7.43 7.71
CA GLY A 36 1.33 -6.14 8.31
C GLY A 36 2.45 -5.40 7.58
N ASP A 37 3.20 -6.08 6.71
CA ASP A 37 4.18 -5.51 5.78
C ASP A 37 4.19 -6.26 4.43
N PHE A 38 3.01 -6.57 3.91
CA PHE A 38 2.89 -7.38 2.68
C PHE A 38 3.48 -6.66 1.44
N ALA A 39 4.52 -7.24 0.85
CA ALA A 39 5.28 -6.67 -0.25
C ALA A 39 5.94 -7.74 -1.13
N PHE A 40 6.34 -7.38 -2.36
CA PHE A 40 6.95 -8.33 -3.31
C PHE A 40 8.25 -8.99 -2.81
N HIS A 41 8.95 -8.37 -1.85
CA HIS A 41 10.17 -8.93 -1.26
C HIS A 41 9.89 -9.96 -0.15
N ASN A 42 8.63 -10.08 0.28
CA ASN A 42 8.17 -11.07 1.27
C ASN A 42 7.46 -12.26 0.60
N ILE A 43 7.68 -12.44 -0.71
CA ILE A 43 7.02 -13.43 -1.55
C ILE A 43 8.06 -14.30 -2.25
N LEU A 44 7.88 -15.62 -2.15
CA LEU A 44 8.63 -16.62 -2.91
C LEU A 44 7.69 -17.35 -3.88
N PHE A 45 8.16 -17.54 -5.11
CA PHE A 45 7.49 -18.38 -6.09
C PHE A 45 8.07 -19.80 -6.03
N VAL A 46 7.25 -20.78 -5.69
CA VAL A 46 7.63 -22.19 -5.60
C VAL A 46 6.72 -23.01 -6.53
N GLY A 47 7.22 -23.27 -7.74
CA GLY A 47 6.44 -23.92 -8.79
C GLY A 47 5.21 -23.09 -9.16
N ARG A 48 4.01 -23.64 -8.94
CA ARG A 48 2.72 -22.95 -9.18
C ARG A 48 2.14 -22.28 -7.93
N ARG A 49 2.90 -22.22 -6.84
CA ARG A 49 2.46 -21.66 -5.56
C ARG A 49 3.25 -20.41 -5.21
N THR A 50 2.59 -19.55 -4.46
CA THR A 50 3.17 -18.36 -3.85
C THR A 50 3.25 -18.60 -2.34
N VAL A 51 4.39 -18.33 -1.73
CA VAL A 51 4.62 -18.48 -0.28
C VAL A 51 5.02 -17.12 0.28
N THR A 52 4.39 -16.72 1.39
CA THR A 52 4.73 -15.49 2.12
C THR A 52 5.53 -15.81 3.38
N PHE A 53 6.52 -14.97 3.67
CA PHE A 53 7.41 -15.09 4.84
C PHE A 53 7.63 -13.72 5.47
N ASP A 54 8.40 -13.65 6.56
CA ASP A 54 8.63 -12.41 7.32
C ASP A 54 7.35 -11.89 8.04
N TRP A 55 6.79 -12.76 8.87
CA TRP A 55 5.55 -12.50 9.61
C TRP A 55 5.78 -11.74 10.93
N ASP A 56 6.88 -11.01 11.09
CA ASP A 56 7.20 -10.33 12.36
C ASP A 56 6.19 -9.21 12.70
N LEU A 57 5.50 -8.67 11.70
CA LEU A 57 4.49 -7.62 11.84
C LEU A 57 3.04 -8.11 11.70
N HIS A 58 2.81 -9.42 11.80
CA HIS A 58 1.48 -10.00 11.65
C HIS A 58 0.49 -9.52 12.72
N GLY A 59 -0.80 -9.45 12.37
CA GLY A 59 -1.85 -9.08 13.31
C GLY A 59 -3.23 -9.01 12.68
N LEU A 60 -4.26 -8.82 13.52
CA LEU A 60 -5.63 -8.59 13.04
C LEU A 60 -5.79 -7.16 12.54
N ALA A 61 -6.23 -6.99 11.31
CA ALA A 61 -6.49 -5.69 10.69
C ALA A 61 -7.58 -5.80 9.62
N ASP A 62 -7.97 -4.65 9.07
CA ASP A 62 -8.72 -4.62 7.81
C ASP A 62 -7.89 -5.32 6.72
N PRO A 63 -8.44 -6.33 6.01
CA PRO A 63 -7.74 -7.01 4.91
C PRO A 63 -7.18 -6.06 3.84
N ALA A 64 -7.81 -4.89 3.65
CA ALA A 64 -7.33 -3.87 2.71
C ALA A 64 -5.97 -3.29 3.11
N ARG A 65 -5.53 -3.45 4.37
CA ARG A 65 -4.22 -2.98 4.85
C ARG A 65 -3.06 -3.58 4.04
N ASP A 66 -3.06 -4.89 3.84
CA ASP A 66 -1.98 -5.58 3.13
C ASP A 66 -2.03 -5.28 1.62
N VAL A 67 -3.23 -5.20 1.05
CA VAL A 67 -3.45 -4.80 -0.35
C VAL A 67 -2.89 -3.40 -0.61
N ALA A 68 -3.26 -2.43 0.24
CA ALA A 68 -2.78 -1.05 0.15
C ALA A 68 -1.25 -0.98 0.30
N ARG A 69 -0.69 -1.74 1.25
CA ARG A 69 0.77 -1.82 1.44
C ARG A 69 1.49 -2.29 0.19
N PHE A 70 1.00 -3.36 -0.44
CA PHE A 70 1.59 -3.91 -1.67
C PHE A 70 1.56 -2.89 -2.82
N VAL A 71 0.43 -2.23 -3.05
CA VAL A 71 0.29 -1.19 -4.09
C VAL A 71 1.25 -0.02 -3.85
N VAL A 72 1.37 0.46 -2.61
CA VAL A 72 2.31 1.53 -2.25
C VAL A 72 3.76 1.13 -2.53
N ILE A 73 4.13 -0.11 -2.19
CA ILE A 73 5.47 -0.63 -2.44
C ILE A 73 5.75 -0.76 -3.94
N LEU A 74 4.77 -1.18 -4.76
CA LEU A 74 4.91 -1.18 -6.21
C LEU A 74 5.12 0.23 -6.77
N LYS A 75 4.34 1.23 -6.34
CA LYS A 75 4.53 2.63 -6.79
C LYS A 75 5.90 3.18 -6.41
N ARG A 76 6.37 2.90 -5.19
CA ARG A 76 7.73 3.27 -4.76
C ARG A 76 8.79 2.60 -5.61
N GLN A 77 8.66 1.30 -5.89
CA GLN A 77 9.57 0.58 -6.76
C GLN A 77 9.58 1.14 -8.18
N ALA A 78 8.40 1.48 -8.72
CA ALA A 78 8.25 2.12 -10.02
C ALA A 78 9.03 3.45 -10.08
N LEU A 79 8.86 4.30 -9.05
CA LEU A 79 9.60 5.55 -8.95
C LEU A 79 11.12 5.31 -8.86
N HIS A 80 11.56 4.41 -7.99
CA HIS A 80 12.99 4.15 -7.77
C HIS A 80 13.70 3.49 -8.97
N ARG A 81 13.00 2.67 -9.75
CA ARG A 81 13.60 1.89 -10.85
C ARG A 81 13.30 2.43 -12.23
N LEU A 82 12.15 3.06 -12.42
CA LEU A 82 11.63 3.50 -13.72
C LEU A 82 11.41 5.01 -13.78
N GLY A 83 11.64 5.74 -12.68
CA GLY A 83 11.53 7.20 -12.64
C GLY A 83 10.10 7.74 -12.65
N SER A 84 9.08 6.87 -12.50
CA SER A 84 7.67 7.24 -12.53
C SER A 84 6.86 6.40 -11.56
N LEU A 85 5.96 7.04 -10.80
CA LEU A 85 5.07 6.36 -9.84
C LEU A 85 4.06 5.43 -10.51
N ASP A 86 3.70 5.72 -11.76
CA ASP A 86 2.60 5.05 -12.46
C ASP A 86 3.11 3.97 -13.43
N ALA A 87 4.44 3.83 -13.55
CA ALA A 87 5.05 2.87 -14.49
C ALA A 87 4.72 1.40 -14.18
N LEU A 88 4.21 1.09 -12.98
CA LEU A 88 3.74 -0.24 -12.60
C LEU A 88 2.23 -0.29 -12.30
N ASP A 89 1.44 0.70 -12.71
CA ASP A 89 -0.01 0.72 -12.45
C ASP A 89 -0.73 -0.48 -13.11
N GLY A 90 -0.27 -0.93 -14.28
CA GLY A 90 -0.78 -2.16 -14.90
C GLY A 90 -0.56 -3.40 -14.02
N ALA A 91 0.59 -3.52 -13.36
CA ALA A 91 0.87 -4.62 -12.44
C ALA A 91 0.05 -4.52 -11.15
N ALA A 92 -0.17 -3.29 -10.64
CA ALA A 92 -1.06 -3.06 -9.51
C ALA A 92 -2.52 -3.44 -9.85
N GLY A 93 -2.98 -3.14 -11.07
CA GLY A 93 -4.29 -3.56 -11.57
C GLY A 93 -4.45 -5.08 -11.59
N VAL A 94 -3.50 -5.80 -12.19
CA VAL A 94 -3.51 -7.28 -12.21
C VAL A 94 -3.49 -7.87 -10.80
N PHE A 95 -2.73 -7.28 -9.88
CA PHE A 95 -2.72 -7.71 -8.48
C PHE A 95 -4.10 -7.52 -7.82
N LEU A 96 -4.72 -6.36 -8.00
CA LEU A 96 -6.05 -6.05 -7.43
C LEU A 96 -7.16 -6.94 -8.00
N GLU A 97 -7.06 -7.34 -9.26
CA GLU A 97 -8.01 -8.26 -9.89
C GLU A 97 -7.86 -9.71 -9.37
N ALA A 98 -6.67 -10.09 -8.94
CA ALA A 98 -6.35 -11.46 -8.53
C ALA A 98 -6.41 -11.69 -7.00
N TYR A 99 -6.40 -10.62 -6.20
CA TYR A 99 -6.44 -10.67 -4.73
C TYR A 99 -7.87 -10.87 -4.22
#